data_AF-A0A955JJN7-F1
#
_entry.id   AF-A0A955JJN7-F1
#
_cell.length_a   1.000
_cell.length_b   1.000
_cell.length_c   1.000
_cell.angle_alpha   90.00
_cell.angle_beta   90.00
_cell.angle_gamma   90.00
#
_symmetry.space_group_name_H-M   'P 1'
#
loop_
_entity.id
_entity.type
_entity.pdbx_description
1 polymer ?
#
loop_
_entity_poly.entity_id
_entity_poly.type
_entity_poly.pdbx_seq_one_letter_code
_entity_poly.pdbx_strand_id
1 'polypeptide(L)'
;MKLLVIYRPLSEHGSAVDSFVREFSRRNPSVRVELLDIDTREGMATASLYDIMQYPGILALRDDGSVLNAWQGTMLPLMNDVAGYAVGA
;
A
#
# COMPACT_ATOMS: atom_id res chain seq x y z
N MET A 1 4.75 -6.66 10.85
CA MET A 1 4.67 -6.37 9.40
C MET A 1 3.59 -5.33 9.17
N LYS A 2 3.76 -4.45 8.17
CA LYS A 2 2.72 -3.50 7.78
C LYS A 2 2.60 -3.34 6.26
N LEU A 3 1.40 -3.00 5.81
CA LEU A 3 1.12 -2.64 4.42
C LEU A 3 0.93 -1.12 4.35
N LEU A 4 1.82 -0.41 3.67
CA LEU A 4 1.69 1.02 3.41
C LEU A 4 1.11 1.22 2.01
N VAL A 5 0.07 2.04 1.88
CA VAL A 5 -0.57 2.35 0.61
C VAL A 5 -0.54 3.86 0.41
N ILE A 6 0.20 4.30 -0.60
CA ILE A 6 0.29 5.71 -1.00
C ILE A 6 -0.55 5.90 -2.26
N TYR A 7 -1.58 6.72 -2.19
CA TYR A 7 -2.52 6.91 -3.30
C TYR A 7 -3.15 8.30 -3.23
N ARG A 8 -3.88 8.68 -4.28
CA ARG A 8 -4.70 9.90 -4.29
C ARG A 8 -6.15 9.53 -3.95
N PRO A 9 -6.67 9.90 -2.77
CA PRO A 9 -8.08 9.75 -2.44
C PRO A 9 -8.96 10.54 -3.43
N LEU A 10 -10.22 10.12 -3.60
CA LEU A 10 -11.18 10.79 -4.50
C LEU A 10 -10.70 10.91 -5.97
N SER A 11 -9.90 9.96 -6.44
CA SER A 11 -9.47 9.84 -7.83
C SER A 11 -10.15 8.65 -8.54
N GLU A 12 -10.04 8.57 -9.87
CA GLU A 12 -10.56 7.45 -10.67
C GLU A 12 -10.07 6.08 -10.14
N HIS A 13 -8.81 6.01 -9.71
CA HIS A 13 -8.21 4.82 -9.14
C HIS A 13 -8.38 4.69 -7.61
N GLY A 14 -8.81 5.77 -6.93
CA GLY A 14 -8.98 5.80 -5.48
C GLY A 14 -10.01 4.78 -4.97
N SER A 15 -11.16 4.69 -5.63
CA SER A 15 -12.22 3.75 -5.27
C SER A 15 -11.77 2.28 -5.36
N ALA A 16 -10.90 1.97 -6.31
CA ALA A 16 -10.34 0.62 -6.47
C ALA A 16 -9.37 0.28 -5.34
N VAL A 17 -8.52 1.23 -4.95
CA VAL A 17 -7.62 1.10 -3.78
C VAL A 17 -8.41 0.93 -2.49
N ASP A 18 -9.43 1.75 -2.27
CA ASP A 18 -10.28 1.67 -1.07
C ASP A 18 -10.98 0.31 -0.96
N SER A 19 -11.48 -0.21 -2.09
CA SER A 19 -12.13 -1.52 -2.15
C SER A 19 -11.13 -2.65 -1.89
N PHE A 20 -9.94 -2.56 -2.50
CA PHE A 20 -8.85 -3.51 -2.28
C PHE A 20 -8.43 -3.56 -0.82
N VAL A 21 -8.14 -2.40 -0.21
CA VAL A 21 -7.68 -2.31 1.19
C VAL A 21 -8.75 -2.79 2.16
N ARG A 22 -10.01 -2.41 1.94
CA ARG A 22 -11.13 -2.87 2.79
C ARG A 22 -11.24 -4.39 2.79
N GLU A 23 -11.21 -5.00 1.61
CA GLU A 23 -11.32 -6.45 1.47
C GLU A 23 -10.06 -7.17 1.99
N PHE A 24 -8.88 -6.62 1.75
CA PHE A 24 -7.62 -7.15 2.26
C PHE A 24 -7.58 -7.14 3.80
N SER A 25 -7.92 -6.02 4.43
CA SER A 25 -7.98 -5.89 5.90
C SER A 25 -9.02 -6.83 6.51
N ARG A 26 -10.15 -7.05 5.81
CA ARG A 26 -11.18 -8.01 6.24
C ARG A 26 -10.66 -9.46 6.23
N ARG A 27 -9.87 -9.83 5.22
CA ARG A 27 -9.28 -11.18 5.09
C ARG A 27 -8.07 -11.39 6.00
N ASN A 28 -7.31 -10.32 6.27
CA ASN A 28 -6.04 -10.36 7.01
C ASN A 28 -6.06 -9.38 8.19
N PRO A 29 -6.88 -9.61 9.22
CA PRO A 29 -7.09 -8.66 10.32
C PRO A 29 -5.84 -8.42 11.18
N SER A 30 -4.83 -9.29 11.11
CA SER A 30 -3.54 -9.14 11.80
C SER A 30 -2.57 -8.20 11.08
N VAL A 31 -2.81 -7.86 9.81
CA VAL A 31 -1.93 -6.98 9.06
C VAL A 31 -2.32 -5.53 9.31
N ARG A 32 -1.37 -4.73 9.80
CA ARG A 32 -1.56 -3.29 9.92
C ARG A 32 -1.51 -2.65 8.54
N VAL A 33 -2.63 -2.09 8.09
CA VAL A 33 -2.70 -1.32 6.84
C VAL A 33 -2.70 0.18 7.15
N GLU A 34 -1.82 0.91 6.49
CA GLU A 34 -1.65 2.36 6.61
C GLU A 34 -1.92 3.01 5.25
N LEU A 35 -2.88 3.93 5.23
CA LEU A 35 -3.26 4.69 4.03
C LEU A 35 -2.65 6.08 4.11
N LEU A 36 -1.97 6.50 3.05
CA LEU A 36 -1.34 7.80 2.96
C LEU A 36 -1.76 8.50 1.66
N ASP A 37 -2.23 9.73 1.80
CA ASP A 37 -2.61 10.57 0.68
C ASP A 37 -1.37 11.23 0.07
N ILE A 38 -1.11 10.96 -1.20
CA ILE A 38 0.03 11.51 -1.95
C ILE A 38 0.00 13.04 -2.03
N ASP A 39 -1.18 13.67 -1.99
CA ASP A 39 -1.29 15.13 -2.08
C ASP A 39 -0.94 15.83 -0.75
N THR A 40 -0.69 15.07 0.31
CA THR A 40 -0.18 15.59 1.59
C THR A 40 1.35 15.69 1.59
N ARG A 41 1.89 16.58 2.43
CA ARG A 41 3.34 16.71 2.63
C ARG A 41 3.99 15.40 3.07
N GLU A 42 3.34 14.66 3.95
CA GLU A 42 3.81 13.36 4.44
C GLU A 42 3.78 12.31 3.32
N GLY A 43 2.71 12.29 2.52
CA GLY A 43 2.59 11.46 1.32
C GLY A 43 3.74 11.65 0.35
N MET A 44 3.99 12.90 -0.05
CA MET A 44 5.08 13.26 -0.96
C MET A 44 6.45 12.88 -0.40
N ALA A 45 6.72 13.15 0.87
CA ALA A 45 7.98 12.81 1.52
C ALA A 45 8.19 11.30 1.59
N THR A 46 7.13 10.55 1.91
CA THR A 46 7.17 9.10 2.04
C THR A 46 7.30 8.41 0.67
N ALA A 47 6.60 8.91 -0.35
CA ALA A 47 6.77 8.44 -1.72
C ALA A 47 8.20 8.66 -2.22
N SER A 48 8.80 9.82 -1.91
CA SER A 48 10.20 10.10 -2.23
C SER A 48 11.16 9.18 -1.47
N LEU A 49 10.89 8.91 -0.18
CA LEU A 49 11.72 8.04 0.65
C LEU A 49 11.78 6.61 0.13
N TYR A 50 10.66 6.08 -0.37
CA TYR A 50 10.55 4.72 -0.88
C TYR A 50 10.61 4.62 -2.42
N ASP A 51 11.02 5.69 -3.11
CA ASP A 51 11.20 5.74 -4.56
C ASP A 51 9.93 5.36 -5.37
N ILE A 52 8.75 5.79 -4.89
CA ILE A 52 7.47 5.54 -5.55
C ILE A 52 7.27 6.55 -6.69
N MET A 53 7.32 6.06 -7.92
CA MET A 53 7.23 6.88 -9.14
C MET A 53 5.87 6.81 -9.82
N GLN A 54 5.08 5.78 -9.52
CA GLN A 54 3.74 5.57 -10.09
C GLN A 54 2.72 5.35 -8.99
N TYR A 55 1.51 5.88 -9.20
CA TYR A 55 0.43 5.80 -8.21
C TYR A 55 -0.75 4.98 -8.74
N PRO A 56 -1.45 4.23 -7.88
CA PRO A 56 -1.13 3.99 -6.46
C PRO A 56 0.17 3.20 -6.24
N GLY A 57 0.79 3.38 -5.07
CA GLY A 57 1.91 2.59 -4.58
C GLY A 57 1.48 1.76 -3.36
N ILE A 58 1.73 0.46 -3.37
CA ILE A 58 1.45 -0.47 -2.27
C ILE A 58 2.78 -1.10 -1.85
N LEU A 59 3.13 -1.01 -0.58
CA LEU A 59 4.40 -1.50 -0.05
C LEU A 59 4.16 -2.47 1.09
N ALA A 60 4.72 -3.66 0.98
CA ALA A 60 4.85 -4.59 2.10
C ALA A 60 6.16 -4.25 2.84
N LEU A 61 6.03 -3.85 4.10
CA LEU A 61 7.14 -3.39 4.94
C LEU A 61 7.31 -4.28 6.16
N ARG A 62 8.58 -4.48 6.55
CA ARG A 62 8.90 -4.99 7.88
C ARG A 62 8.66 -3.93 8.94
N ASP A 63 8.65 -4.35 10.20
CA ASP A 63 8.44 -3.45 11.34
C ASP A 63 9.61 -2.46 11.53
N ASP A 64 10.79 -2.77 10.99
CA ASP A 64 11.95 -1.87 10.94
C ASP A 64 11.89 -0.86 9.78
N GLY A 65 10.84 -0.89 8.95
CA GLY A 65 10.68 -0.02 7.78
C GLY A 65 11.38 -0.52 6.52
N SER A 66 12.06 -1.67 6.54
CA SER A 66 12.63 -2.25 5.33
C SER A 66 11.53 -2.74 4.36
N VAL A 67 11.77 -2.52 3.07
CA VAL A 67 10.84 -2.93 2.00
C VAL A 67 11.03 -4.41 1.72
N LEU A 68 9.96 -5.19 1.85
CA LEU A 68 9.90 -6.59 1.41
C LEU A 68 9.54 -6.66 -0.07
N ASN A 69 8.53 -5.89 -0.47
CA ASN A 69 8.07 -5.78 -1.83
C ASN A 69 7.29 -4.48 -2.04
N ALA A 70 7.22 -4.02 -3.29
CA ALA A 70 6.45 -2.84 -3.69
C ALA A 70 5.75 -3.09 -5.03
N TRP A 71 4.51 -2.63 -5.13
CA TRP A 71 3.72 -2.58 -6.35
C TRP A 71 3.37 -1.13 -6.62
N GLN A 72 3.52 -0.69 -7.87
CA GLN A 72 3.23 0.68 -8.26
C GLN A 72 2.52 0.72 -9.61
N GLY A 73 1.64 1.71 -9.77
CA GLY A 73 0.85 1.92 -10.98
C GLY A 73 -0.59 1.43 -10.88
N THR A 74 -1.32 1.52 -11.99
CA THR A 74 -2.79 1.35 -12.03
C THR A 74 -3.25 -0.11 -11.89
N MET A 75 -2.37 -1.07 -12.20
CA MET A 75 -2.65 -2.49 -12.03
C MET A 75 -2.46 -2.88 -10.57
N LEU A 76 -3.57 -3.07 -9.85
CA LEU A 76 -3.52 -3.55 -8.46
C LEU A 76 -3.00 -5.00 -8.40
N PRO A 77 -2.18 -5.33 -7.40
CA PRO A 77 -1.68 -6.68 -7.21
C PRO A 77 -2.79 -7.64 -6.79
N LEU A 78 -2.51 -8.94 -6.90
CA LEU A 78 -3.40 -9.97 -6.36
C LEU A 78 -3.32 -9.95 -4.82
N MET A 79 -4.48 -10.12 -4.17
CA MET A 79 -4.54 -10.13 -2.70
C MET A 79 -3.67 -11.22 -2.07
N ASN A 80 -3.61 -12.40 -2.69
CA ASN A 80 -2.79 -13.50 -2.21
C ASN A 80 -1.30 -13.20 -2.30
N ASP A 81 -0.87 -12.47 -3.34
CA ASP A 81 0.52 -12.05 -3.48
C ASP A 81 0.89 -11.07 -2.38
N VAL A 82 0.03 -10.06 -2.14
CA VAL A 82 0.24 -9.11 -1.04
C VAL A 82 0.24 -9.82 0.32
N ALA A 83 -0.68 -10.75 0.54
CA ALA A 83 -0.76 -11.52 1.78
C ALA A 83 0.50 -12.37 2.01
N GLY A 84 1.08 -12.94 0.94
CA GLY A 84 2.33 -13.70 1.00
C GLY A 84 3.51 -12.91 1.58
N TYR A 85 3.55 -11.59 1.38
CA TYR A 85 4.59 -10.72 1.98
C TYR A 85 4.16 -10.11 3.32
N ALA A 86 2.85 -9.90 3.53
CA ALA A 86 2.35 -9.12 4.67
C ALA A 86 1.93 -9.96 5.88
N VAL A 87 1.49 -11.21 5.68
CA VAL A 87 0.98 -12.10 6.73
C VAL A 87 2.09 -12.99 7.32
N GLY A 88 3.13 -13.30 6.54
CA GLY A 88 4.24 -14.12 7.01
C GLY A 88 5.39 -14.22 6.03
N ALA A 89 6.49 -13.56 6.37
CA ALA A 89 7.85 -14.08 6.18
C ALA A 89 8.43 -14.37 7.57
#